data_AF-A0A5P9D2M0-F1
#
_entry.id   AF-A0A5P9D2M0-F1
#
_cell.length_a   1.000
_cell.length_b   1.000
_cell.length_c   1.000
_cell.angle_alpha   90.00
_cell.angle_beta   90.00
_cell.angle_gamma   90.00
#
_symmetry.space_group_name_H-M   'P 1'
#
loop_
_entity.id
_entity.type
_entity.pdbx_description
1 polymer ?
#
loop_
_entity_poly.entity_id
_entity_poly.type
_entity_poly.pdbx_seq_one_letter_code
_entity_poly.pdbx_strand_id
1 'polypeptide(L)'
;MGIGEDVFYDADRLAIIPMGFCFPGLDAKGGDLPPRNECRKTWHDQLFAAMPQLELVLVIGQYAQAYHLGARRGKTLTDTVSRWQSYFEELPEQDQPKVLPLPHPSWRNNAWLKKNPWFDKDLVPVLQSEVARLTSH
;
A
#
# COMPACT_ATOMS: atom_id res chain seq x y z
N MET A 1 -1.19 -0.28 11.86
CA MET A 1 -2.60 -0.01 11.49
C MET A 1 -3.47 0.35 12.69
N GLY A 2 -3.09 0.01 13.94
CA GLY A 2 -3.89 0.40 15.12
C GLY A 2 -5.10 -0.50 15.37
N ILE A 3 -5.12 -1.68 14.75
CA ILE A 3 -6.18 -2.69 14.85
C ILE A 3 -5.62 -4.00 15.41
N GLY A 4 -6.51 -4.80 15.98
CA GLY A 4 -6.20 -6.15 16.47
C GLY A 4 -6.08 -7.18 15.34
N GLU A 5 -5.63 -8.38 15.72
CA GLU A 5 -5.48 -9.53 14.82
C GLU A 5 -6.83 -10.02 14.27
N ASP A 6 -7.87 -9.96 15.10
CA ASP A 6 -9.25 -10.29 14.76
C ASP A 6 -9.77 -9.47 13.59
N VAL A 7 -9.53 -8.16 13.61
CA VAL A 7 -9.89 -7.27 12.50
C VAL A 7 -8.94 -7.50 11.32
N PHE A 8 -7.64 -7.66 11.57
CA PHE A 8 -6.65 -7.77 10.50
C PHE A 8 -6.88 -8.99 9.58
N TYR A 9 -7.36 -10.10 10.14
CA TYR A 9 -7.67 -11.33 9.40
C TYR A 9 -9.16 -11.50 9.06
N ASP A 10 -10.01 -10.51 9.34
CA ASP A 10 -11.40 -10.51 8.93
C ASP A 10 -11.50 -10.15 7.43
N ALA A 11 -11.84 -11.14 6.60
CA ALA A 11 -11.95 -10.99 5.16
C ALA A 11 -13.13 -10.08 4.72
N ASP A 12 -14.11 -9.83 5.58
CA ASP A 12 -15.19 -8.89 5.32
C ASP A 12 -14.75 -7.43 5.52
N ARG A 13 -13.63 -7.22 6.23
CA ARG A 13 -13.09 -5.88 6.55
C ARG A 13 -11.81 -5.55 5.79
N LEU A 14 -10.94 -6.53 5.56
CA LEU A 14 -9.62 -6.31 4.94
C LEU A 14 -9.36 -7.28 3.78
N ALA A 15 -8.85 -6.72 2.68
CA ALA A 15 -8.29 -7.47 1.56
C ALA A 15 -6.76 -7.35 1.54
N ILE A 16 -6.05 -8.48 1.55
CA ILE A 16 -4.59 -8.54 1.41
C ILE A 16 -4.25 -8.98 -0.01
N ILE A 17 -3.83 -8.04 -0.86
CA ILE A 17 -3.59 -8.28 -2.28
C ILE A 17 -2.08 -8.13 -2.57
N PRO A 18 -1.36 -9.23 -2.87
CA PRO A 18 0.06 -9.13 -3.22
C PRO A 18 0.23 -8.68 -4.68
N MET A 19 1.31 -7.94 -4.96
CA MET A 19 1.64 -7.54 -6.33
C MET A 19 2.10 -8.69 -7.23
N GLY A 20 2.37 -9.87 -6.66
CA GLY A 20 2.63 -11.12 -7.35
C GLY A 20 1.78 -12.24 -6.77
N PHE A 21 1.06 -12.97 -7.60
CA PHE A 21 0.17 -14.08 -7.19
C PHE A 21 0.89 -15.44 -7.14
N CYS A 22 2.19 -15.45 -7.39
CA CYS A 22 3.02 -16.64 -7.28
C CYS A 22 4.38 -16.26 -6.69
N PHE A 23 5.02 -17.23 -6.04
CA PHE A 23 6.39 -17.07 -5.56
C PHE A 23 7.33 -16.85 -6.76
N PRO A 24 8.08 -15.73 -6.81
CA PRO A 24 8.86 -15.37 -7.99
C PRO A 24 10.21 -16.10 -8.09
N GLY A 25 10.59 -16.88 -7.07
CA GLY A 25 11.92 -17.45 -6.92
C GLY A 25 12.87 -16.55 -6.14
N LEU A 26 14.07 -17.05 -5.88
CA LEU A 26 15.11 -16.34 -5.14
C LEU A 26 16.22 -15.85 -6.08
N ASP A 27 16.80 -14.70 -5.75
CA ASP A 27 18.06 -14.25 -6.32
C ASP A 27 19.25 -15.04 -5.75
N ALA A 28 20.45 -14.80 -6.29
CA ALA A 28 21.67 -15.48 -5.86
C ALA A 28 22.05 -15.23 -4.38
N LYS A 29 21.44 -14.24 -3.72
CA LYS A 29 21.65 -13.87 -2.32
C LYS A 29 20.50 -14.34 -1.41
N GLY A 30 19.54 -15.10 -1.94
CA GLY A 30 18.40 -15.62 -1.20
C GLY A 30 17.28 -14.59 -0.96
N GLY A 31 17.28 -13.46 -1.68
CA GLY A 31 16.17 -12.51 -1.66
C GLY A 31 15.12 -12.86 -2.70
N ASP A 32 13.84 -12.65 -2.40
CA ASP A 32 12.78 -12.84 -3.40
C ASP A 32 13.01 -11.96 -4.64
N LEU A 33 12.85 -12.57 -5.81
CA LEU A 33 12.85 -11.85 -7.08
C LEU A 33 11.66 -10.87 -7.15
N PRO A 34 11.72 -9.85 -8.04
CA PRO A 34 10.59 -8.96 -8.29
C PRO A 34 9.29 -9.72 -8.63
N PRO A 35 8.11 -9.17 -8.28
CA PRO A 35 6.85 -9.72 -8.74
C PRO A 35 6.84 -9.88 -10.26
N ARG A 36 6.32 -11.03 -10.71
CA ARG A 36 6.20 -11.37 -12.12
C ARG A 36 5.27 -10.39 -12.85
N ASN A 37 5.73 -9.83 -13.98
CA ASN A 37 5.02 -8.75 -14.68
C ASN A 37 3.64 -9.17 -15.23
N GLU A 38 3.47 -10.44 -15.57
CA GLU A 38 2.18 -11.01 -15.96
C GLU A 38 1.14 -10.91 -14.84
N CYS A 39 1.54 -10.95 -13.56
CA CYS A 39 0.60 -10.82 -12.45
C CYS A 39 -0.18 -9.51 -12.56
N ARG A 40 0.55 -8.42 -12.75
CA ARG A 40 0.00 -7.09 -13.02
C ARG A 40 -0.87 -7.09 -14.28
N LYS A 41 -0.28 -7.49 -15.42
CA LYS A 41 -0.90 -7.31 -16.75
C LYS A 41 -2.17 -8.13 -16.96
N THR A 42 -2.26 -9.30 -16.35
CA THR A 42 -3.34 -10.25 -16.63
C THR A 42 -4.50 -10.11 -15.66
N TRP A 43 -4.24 -9.79 -14.38
CA TRP A 43 -5.25 -9.97 -13.34
C TRP A 43 -5.51 -8.75 -12.45
N HIS A 44 -4.57 -7.83 -12.26
CA HIS A 44 -4.75 -6.77 -11.24
C HIS A 44 -5.89 -5.80 -11.61
N ASP A 45 -5.97 -5.34 -12.86
CA ASP A 45 -7.03 -4.42 -13.29
C ASP A 45 -8.41 -5.05 -13.11
N GLN A 46 -8.56 -6.33 -13.49
CA GLN A 46 -9.81 -7.09 -13.31
C GLN A 46 -10.15 -7.31 -11.84
N LEU A 47 -9.14 -7.64 -11.02
CA LEU A 47 -9.29 -7.85 -9.59
C LEU A 47 -9.83 -6.58 -8.90
N PHE A 48 -9.19 -5.43 -9.11
CA PHE A 48 -9.63 -4.18 -8.48
C PHE A 48 -10.97 -3.68 -9.05
N ALA A 49 -11.26 -3.91 -10.33
CA ALA A 49 -12.58 -3.62 -10.89
C ALA A 49 -13.70 -4.47 -10.24
N ALA A 50 -13.39 -5.69 -9.78
CA ALA A 50 -14.32 -6.55 -9.06
C ALA A 50 -14.46 -6.19 -7.57
N MET A 51 -13.73 -5.19 -7.07
CA MET A 51 -13.78 -4.74 -5.69
C MET A 51 -14.12 -3.24 -5.56
N PRO A 52 -15.27 -2.77 -6.10
CA PRO A 52 -15.67 -1.37 -6.02
C PRO A 52 -15.98 -0.90 -4.59
N GLN A 53 -16.15 -1.82 -3.64
CA GLN A 53 -16.40 -1.52 -2.23
C GLN A 53 -15.16 -1.04 -1.47
N LEU A 54 -13.95 -1.10 -2.06
CA LEU A 54 -12.74 -0.63 -1.38
C LEU A 54 -12.80 0.89 -1.22
N GLU A 55 -12.68 1.37 0.02
CA GLU A 55 -12.64 2.81 0.33
C GLU A 55 -11.21 3.35 0.49
N LEU A 56 -10.25 2.50 0.88
CA LEU A 56 -8.86 2.84 1.13
C LEU A 56 -7.93 1.73 0.64
N VAL A 57 -6.91 2.10 -0.14
CA VAL A 57 -5.83 1.20 -0.56
C VAL A 57 -4.51 1.66 0.05
N LEU A 58 -3.94 0.79 0.89
CA LEU A 58 -2.60 0.97 1.44
C LEU A 58 -1.56 0.42 0.45
N VAL A 59 -0.82 1.31 -0.23
CA VAL A 59 0.11 0.90 -1.29
C VAL A 59 1.53 0.77 -0.74
N ILE A 60 1.85 -0.46 -0.34
CA ILE A 60 3.06 -0.80 0.42
C ILE A 60 4.19 -1.19 -0.52
N GLY A 61 5.26 -0.38 -0.53
CA GLY A 61 6.47 -0.65 -1.31
C GLY A 61 6.39 -0.29 -2.80
N GLN A 62 7.53 -0.35 -3.48
CA GLN A 62 7.72 0.27 -4.79
C GLN A 62 6.84 -0.30 -5.91
N TYR A 63 6.53 -1.60 -5.88
CA TYR A 63 5.74 -2.25 -6.93
C TYR A 63 4.26 -1.86 -6.83
N ALA A 64 3.71 -1.81 -5.62
CA ALA A 64 2.35 -1.36 -5.36
C ALA A 64 2.21 0.13 -5.70
N GLN A 65 3.16 0.96 -5.26
CA GLN A 65 3.21 2.38 -5.61
C GLN A 65 3.28 2.61 -7.13
N ALA A 66 4.09 1.83 -7.85
CA ALA A 66 4.20 1.93 -9.31
C ALA A 66 2.94 1.48 -10.06
N TYR A 67 2.13 0.59 -9.46
CA TYR A 67 0.86 0.16 -10.02
C TYR A 67 -0.23 1.23 -9.80
N HIS A 68 -0.50 1.59 -8.55
CA HIS A 68 -1.62 2.45 -8.19
C HIS A 68 -1.39 3.95 -8.48
N LEU A 69 -0.16 4.44 -8.31
CA LEU A 69 0.14 5.87 -8.53
C LEU A 69 0.62 6.16 -9.95
N GLY A 70 1.13 5.14 -10.66
CA GLY A 70 1.62 5.29 -12.03
C GLY A 70 2.62 6.44 -12.18
N ALA A 71 2.33 7.38 -13.08
CA ALA A 71 3.15 8.57 -13.33
C ALA A 71 3.10 9.60 -12.19
N ARG A 72 2.11 9.55 -11.29
CA ARG A 72 1.98 10.49 -10.17
C ARG A 72 3.03 10.26 -9.09
N ARG A 73 3.58 9.04 -8.98
CA ARG A 73 4.57 8.67 -7.95
C ARG A 73 5.79 9.61 -7.97
N GLY A 74 6.41 9.79 -6.81
CA GLY A 74 7.66 10.53 -6.70
C GLY A 74 8.83 9.78 -7.37
N LYS A 75 9.93 10.49 -7.60
CA LYS A 75 11.16 9.90 -8.21
C LYS A 75 11.78 8.82 -7.32
N THR A 76 11.65 8.98 -6.00
CA THR A 76 12.14 8.04 -5.00
C THR A 76 11.02 7.53 -4.09
N LEU A 77 11.31 6.51 -3.28
CA LEU A 77 10.41 6.06 -2.21
C LEU A 77 10.09 7.22 -1.25
N THR A 78 11.12 7.96 -0.82
CA THR A 78 10.94 9.09 0.10
C THR A 78 10.05 10.16 -0.53
N ASP A 79 10.28 10.55 -1.78
CA ASP A 79 9.46 11.56 -2.46
C ASP A 79 8.01 11.10 -2.64
N THR A 80 7.80 9.79 -2.82
CA THR A 80 6.46 9.23 -2.93
C THR A 80 5.76 9.27 -1.58
N VAL A 81 6.39 8.75 -0.53
CA VAL A 81 5.76 8.69 0.80
C VAL A 81 5.62 10.09 1.41
N SER A 82 6.55 11.03 1.17
CA SER A 82 6.44 12.39 1.72
C SER A 82 5.28 13.19 1.14
N ARG A 83 4.81 12.83 -0.06
CA ARG A 83 3.63 13.41 -0.72
C ARG A 83 2.32 12.71 -0.35
N TRP A 84 2.31 11.89 0.72
CA TRP A 84 1.15 11.08 1.11
C TRP A 84 -0.14 11.91 1.25
N GLN A 85 -0.07 13.12 1.81
CA GLN A 85 -1.23 13.99 1.99
C GLN A 85 -1.90 14.30 0.65
N SER A 86 -1.09 14.66 -0.37
CA SER A 86 -1.62 14.97 -1.69
C SER A 86 -2.35 13.79 -2.32
N TYR A 87 -1.88 12.55 -2.14
CA TYR A 87 -2.59 11.38 -2.66
C TYR A 87 -3.81 10.98 -1.83
N PHE A 88 -3.79 11.25 -0.53
CA PHE A 88 -4.87 10.92 0.39
C PHE A 88 -6.05 11.90 0.30
N GLU A 89 -5.76 13.18 0.04
CA GLU A 89 -6.73 14.28 -0.09
C GLU A 89 -7.21 14.51 -1.52
N GLU A 90 -6.53 13.91 -2.52
CA GLU A 90 -7.01 13.93 -3.91
C GLU A 90 -8.44 13.40 -3.93
N LEU A 91 -9.38 14.25 -4.33
CA LEU A 91 -10.78 13.86 -4.45
C LEU A 91 -10.83 12.68 -5.42
N PRO A 92 -11.33 11.51 -4.97
CA PRO A 92 -11.43 10.39 -5.86
C PRO A 92 -12.31 10.78 -7.04
N GLU A 93 -11.91 10.39 -8.26
CA GLU A 93 -12.90 10.25 -9.32
C GLU A 93 -14.02 9.34 -8.80
N GLN A 94 -15.23 9.55 -9.30
CA GLN A 94 -16.41 8.82 -8.86
C GLN A 94 -16.09 7.31 -8.80
N ASP A 95 -16.26 6.71 -7.62
CA ASP A 95 -16.01 5.29 -7.30
C ASP A 95 -14.54 4.84 -7.18
N GLN A 96 -13.57 5.73 -6.92
CA GLN A 96 -12.18 5.34 -6.59
C GLN A 96 -11.87 5.35 -5.07
N PRO A 97 -11.08 4.40 -4.54
CA PRO A 97 -10.61 4.44 -3.17
C PRO A 97 -9.56 5.53 -2.95
N LYS A 98 -9.47 6.05 -1.72
CA LYS A 98 -8.30 6.81 -1.27
C LYS A 98 -7.05 5.94 -1.36
N VAL A 99 -5.91 6.55 -1.65
CA VAL A 99 -4.63 5.83 -1.74
C VAL A 99 -3.64 6.40 -0.74
N LEU A 100 -3.03 5.52 0.07
CA LEU A 100 -2.00 5.91 1.03
C LEU A 100 -0.69 5.14 0.78
N PRO A 101 0.38 5.79 0.29
CA PRO A 101 1.64 5.13 0.06
C PRO A 101 2.43 4.93 1.35
N LEU A 102 2.94 3.71 1.53
CA LEU A 102 3.72 3.33 2.70
C LEU A 102 5.05 2.68 2.27
N PRO A 103 6.14 2.87 3.04
CA PRO A 103 7.34 2.05 2.88
C PRO A 103 7.02 0.60 3.24
N HIS A 104 7.77 -0.35 2.67
CA HIS A 104 7.62 -1.76 3.03
C HIS A 104 7.97 -1.99 4.52
N PRO A 105 7.23 -2.79 5.30
CA PRO A 105 7.50 -3.01 6.73
C PRO A 105 8.70 -3.95 7.01
N SER A 106 9.74 -3.91 6.17
CA SER A 106 10.97 -4.69 6.36
C SER A 106 11.96 -3.95 7.26
N TRP A 107 12.74 -4.70 8.04
CA TRP A 107 13.87 -4.16 8.83
C TRP A 107 14.84 -3.32 7.99
N ARG A 108 14.92 -3.57 6.67
CA ARG A 108 15.71 -2.78 5.72
C ARG A 108 15.31 -1.30 5.71
N ASN A 109 14.08 -0.96 6.10
CA ASN A 109 13.58 0.41 6.18
C ASN A 109 13.78 1.07 7.55
N ASN A 110 14.37 0.40 8.55
CA ASN A 110 14.61 1.01 9.88
C ASN A 110 15.48 2.27 9.82
N ALA A 111 16.51 2.27 8.97
CA ALA A 111 17.35 3.45 8.76
C ALA A 111 16.59 4.59 8.06
N TRP A 112 15.64 4.25 7.18
CA TRP A 112 14.77 5.22 6.53
C TRP A 112 13.81 5.85 7.54
N LEU A 113 13.17 5.06 8.41
CA LEU A 113 12.27 5.54 9.45
C LEU A 113 12.97 6.51 10.41
N LYS A 114 14.19 6.16 10.85
CA LYS A 114 15.02 7.06 11.69
C LYS A 114 15.32 8.41 11.03
N LYS A 115 15.47 8.45 9.71
CA LYS A 115 15.73 9.68 8.94
C LYS A 115 14.45 10.46 8.61
N ASN A 116 13.28 9.84 8.75
CA ASN A 116 11.98 10.40 8.35
C ASN A 116 10.99 10.33 9.53
N PRO A 117 11.26 11.01 10.65
CA PRO A 117 10.42 10.92 11.85
C PRO A 117 8.99 11.46 11.65
N TRP A 118 8.77 12.24 10.59
CA TRP A 118 7.44 12.68 10.16
C TRP A 118 6.54 11.49 9.77
N PHE A 119 7.09 10.34 9.37
CA PHE A 119 6.30 9.16 9.05
C PHE A 119 5.46 8.72 10.25
N ASP A 120 6.10 8.54 11.41
CA ASP A 120 5.41 8.11 12.63
C ASP A 120 4.60 9.24 13.28
N LYS A 121 5.03 10.50 13.13
CA LYS A 121 4.37 11.65 13.76
C LYS A 121 3.15 12.16 13.01
N ASP A 122 3.18 12.08 11.68
CA ASP A 122 2.21 12.77 10.83
C ASP A 122 1.38 11.76 10.01
N LEU A 123 2.02 10.77 9.38
CA LEU A 123 1.32 9.80 8.52
C LEU A 123 0.62 8.71 9.34
N VAL A 124 1.34 8.06 10.27
CA VAL A 124 0.80 6.93 11.04
C VAL A 124 -0.48 7.27 11.82
N PRO A 125 -0.63 8.44 12.46
CA PRO A 125 -1.89 8.78 13.14
C PRO A 125 -3.07 8.90 12.17
N VAL A 126 -2.87 9.46 10.97
CA VAL A 126 -3.91 9.54 9.94
C VAL A 126 -4.27 8.16 9.40
N LEU A 127 -3.27 7.31 9.15
CA LEU A 127 -3.49 5.91 8.80
C LEU A 127 -4.36 5.20 9.85
N GLN A 128 -3.99 5.31 11.13
CA GLN A 128 -4.72 4.65 12.22
C GLN A 128 -6.15 5.17 12.35
N SER A 129 -6.34 6.49 12.24
CA SER A 129 -7.66 7.11 12.30
C SER A 129 -8.56 6.65 11.15
N GLU A 130 -8.06 6.60 9.92
CA GLU A 130 -8.88 6.20 8.77
C GLU A 130 -9.17 4.70 8.78
N VAL A 131 -8.20 3.86 9.15
CA VAL A 131 -8.44 2.42 9.32
C VAL A 131 -9.49 2.19 10.40
N ALA A 132 -9.36 2.83 11.57
CA ALA A 132 -10.34 2.71 12.64
C ALA A 132 -11.74 3.13 12.17
N ARG A 133 -11.87 4.26 11.45
CA ARG A 133 -13.15 4.70 10.88
C ARG A 133 -13.80 3.63 9.99
N LEU A 134 -13.01 2.96 9.15
CA LEU A 134 -13.48 1.94 8.21
C LEU A 134 -13.80 0.61 8.88
N THR A 135 -13.13 0.26 9.97
CA THR A 135 -13.27 -1.05 10.63
C THR A 135 -14.05 -0.99 11.94
N SER A 136 -14.70 0.13 12.29
CA SER A 136 -15.45 0.29 13.56
C SER A 136 -16.87 -0.28 13.53
N HIS A 137 -17.29 -0.90 12.43
CA HIS A 137 -18.59 -1.56 12.27
C HIS A 137 -18.38 -3.01 11.87
#